data_AF-A0A7C6XIC1-F1
#
_entry.id   AF-A0A7C6XIC1-F1
#
_cell.length_a   1.000
_cell.length_b   1.000
_cell.length_c   1.000
_cell.angle_alpha   90.00
_cell.angle_beta   90.00
_cell.angle_gamma   90.00
#
_symmetry.space_group_name_H-M   'P 1'
#
loop_
_entity.id
_entity.type
_entity.pdbx_description
1 polymer ?
#
loop_
_entity_poly.entity_id
_entity_poly.type
_entity_poly.pdbx_seq_one_letter_code
_entity_poly.pdbx_strand_id
1 'polypeptide(L)'
;MPHAKEIAGAAAEVLLEKHASGISAVYIVEVRNRQEIREVKELFSSLTPEFEVYQLAEGTITAYAVHVRDEEVAVLEEIELALKENYRFSISERSSRKTIYDVVHDLCDSSDSILRAVPTCGICLAPEPFPTTVTFVDADGERLAEGCYCAACIESMGSVSDRELTTRLLGADRTGLAPLGRLRLSEEPRRQGSTSGFRSFGEENPRIALAS
;
A
#
# COMPACT_ATOMS: atom_id res chain seq x y z
N MET A 1 3.14 16.93 -10.39
CA MET A 1 2.58 15.68 -10.93
C MET A 1 1.97 16.01 -12.29
N PRO A 2 2.18 15.19 -13.33
CA PRO A 2 1.56 15.41 -14.63
C PRO A 2 0.05 15.54 -14.45
N HIS A 3 -0.58 16.45 -15.18
CA HIS A 3 -2.03 16.60 -15.12
C HIS A 3 -2.69 15.32 -15.64
N ALA A 4 -3.84 14.92 -15.09
CA ALA A 4 -4.55 13.71 -15.52
C ALA A 4 -4.74 13.61 -17.05
N LYS A 5 -4.84 14.75 -17.74
CA LYS A 5 -4.89 14.80 -19.22
C LYS A 5 -3.61 14.31 -19.90
N GLU A 6 -2.44 14.64 -19.34
CA GLU A 6 -1.13 14.21 -19.85
C GLU A 6 -0.95 12.71 -19.63
N ILE A 7 -1.29 12.21 -18.43
CA ILE A 7 -1.26 10.78 -18.12
C ILE A 7 -2.17 10.01 -19.09
N ALA A 8 -3.41 10.47 -19.27
CA ALA A 8 -4.37 9.84 -20.20
C ALA A 8 -3.89 9.80 -21.66
N GLY A 9 -3.12 10.80 -22.10
CA GLY A 9 -2.60 10.88 -23.46
C GLY A 9 -1.33 10.05 -23.68
N ALA A 10 -0.54 9.81 -22.62
CA ALA A 10 0.73 9.09 -22.69
C ALA A 10 0.65 7.63 -22.23
N ALA A 11 -0.35 7.27 -21.42
CA ALA A 11 -0.50 5.92 -20.89
C ALA A 11 -0.82 4.91 -22.00
N ALA A 12 0.08 3.95 -22.18
CA ALA A 12 -0.15 2.79 -23.04
C ALA A 12 -0.87 1.68 -22.28
N GLU A 13 -0.57 1.52 -20.98
CA GLU A 13 -1.17 0.50 -20.14
C GLU A 13 -1.49 1.02 -18.74
N VAL A 14 -2.49 0.36 -18.14
CA VAL A 14 -2.91 0.52 -16.74
C VAL A 14 -2.79 -0.84 -16.07
N LEU A 15 -2.00 -0.92 -15.02
CA LEU A 15 -1.73 -2.14 -14.28
C LEU A 15 -2.47 -2.08 -12.94
N LEU A 16 -3.21 -3.13 -12.60
CA LEU A 16 -3.80 -3.32 -11.29
C LEU A 16 -3.04 -4.44 -10.57
N GLU A 17 -2.41 -4.10 -9.45
CA GLU A 17 -1.79 -5.06 -8.55
C GLU A 17 -2.61 -5.11 -7.28
N LYS A 18 -3.41 -6.17 -7.15
CA LYS A 18 -4.20 -6.39 -5.95
C LYS A 18 -3.30 -6.91 -4.85
N HIS A 19 -3.37 -6.24 -3.71
CA HIS A 19 -2.81 -6.77 -2.48
C HIS A 19 -3.62 -8.00 -2.03
N ALA A 20 -2.92 -8.97 -1.44
CA ALA A 20 -3.55 -10.21 -0.99
C ALA A 20 -4.57 -9.94 0.13
N SER A 21 -5.57 -10.81 0.24
CA SER A 21 -6.42 -10.85 1.42
C SER A 21 -5.65 -11.46 2.58
N GLY A 22 -5.86 -10.95 3.79
CA GLY A 22 -5.23 -11.48 4.98
C GLY A 22 -5.33 -10.53 6.17
N ILE A 23 -4.48 -10.77 7.16
CA ILE A 23 -4.45 -10.00 8.40
C ILE A 23 -3.14 -9.22 8.49
N SER A 24 -3.26 -7.93 8.81
CA SER A 24 -2.12 -7.09 9.13
C SER A 24 -2.01 -6.83 10.63
N ALA A 25 -0.77 -6.80 11.12
CA ALA A 25 -0.45 -6.34 12.46
C ALA A 25 0.66 -5.29 12.43
N VAL A 26 0.61 -4.36 13.37
CA VAL A 26 1.68 -3.38 13.61
C VAL A 26 2.36 -3.71 14.92
N TYR A 27 3.68 -3.78 14.88
CA TYR A 27 4.55 -4.01 16.02
C TYR A 27 5.37 -2.76 16.28
N ILE A 28 5.40 -2.31 17.54
CA ILE A 28 6.19 -1.17 17.99
C ILE A 28 7.05 -1.65 19.14
N VAL A 29 8.35 -1.40 19.07
CA VAL A 29 9.33 -1.86 20.06
C VAL A 29 10.19 -0.69 20.48
N GLU A 30 10.37 -0.51 21.78
CA GLU A 30 11.39 0.39 22.31
C GLU A 30 12.68 -0.41 22.52
N VAL A 31 13.76 0.09 21.93
CA VAL A 31 15.08 -0.54 21.96
C VAL A 31 16.08 0.38 22.65
N ARG A 32 17.01 -0.21 23.40
CA ARG A 32 17.93 0.50 24.30
C ARG A 32 19.23 0.91 23.63
N ASN A 33 19.59 0.23 22.54
CA ASN A 33 20.89 0.40 21.92
C ASN A 33 20.87 -0.10 20.45
N ARG A 34 21.98 0.15 19.75
CA ARG A 34 22.16 -0.23 18.34
C ARG A 34 22.17 -1.74 18.10
N GLN A 35 22.50 -2.55 19.11
CA GLN A 35 22.50 -3.99 18.96
C GLN A 35 21.06 -4.51 18.91
N GLU A 36 20.19 -4.04 19.81
CA GLU A 36 18.76 -4.35 19.78
C GLU A 36 18.07 -3.85 18.50
N ILE A 37 18.43 -2.67 17.98
CA ILE A 37 17.95 -2.21 16.66
C ILE A 37 18.25 -3.24 15.57
N ARG A 38 19.46 -3.83 15.57
CA ARG A 38 19.85 -4.84 14.58
C ARG A 38 19.09 -6.14 14.77
N GLU A 39 18.92 -6.59 16.00
CA GLU A 39 18.19 -7.83 16.33
C GLU A 39 16.73 -7.74 15.89
N VAL A 40 16.04 -6.62 16.19
CA VAL A 40 14.67 -6.39 15.70
C VAL A 40 14.65 -6.36 14.17
N LYS A 41 15.59 -5.65 13.54
CA LYS A 41 15.67 -5.60 12.07
C LYS A 41 15.90 -6.98 11.46
N GLU A 42 16.77 -7.79 12.03
CA GLU A 42 17.05 -9.15 11.57
C GLU A 42 15.83 -10.06 11.73
N LEU A 43 15.12 -9.98 12.86
CA LEU A 43 13.87 -10.70 13.07
C LEU A 43 12.87 -10.41 11.94
N PHE A 44 12.56 -9.13 11.69
CA PHE A 44 11.60 -8.76 10.66
C PHE A 44 12.10 -9.00 9.24
N SER A 45 13.42 -8.91 8.99
CA SER A 45 13.99 -9.24 7.68
C SER A 45 13.91 -10.74 7.39
N SER A 46 14.01 -11.60 8.42
CA SER A 46 13.92 -13.05 8.26
C SER A 46 12.53 -13.57 7.88
N LEU A 47 11.50 -12.74 8.01
CA LEU A 47 10.14 -13.03 7.59
C LEU A 47 9.94 -12.82 6.08
N THR A 48 10.89 -12.14 5.41
CA THR A 48 10.86 -11.94 3.97
C THR A 48 11.66 -13.05 3.27
N PRO A 49 11.17 -13.62 2.15
CA PRO A 49 10.04 -13.16 1.34
C PRO A 49 8.70 -13.83 1.68
N GLU A 50 8.62 -14.71 2.69
CA GLU A 50 7.40 -15.46 3.00
C GLU A 50 6.21 -14.55 3.35
N PHE A 51 6.47 -13.44 4.03
CA PHE A 51 5.48 -12.46 4.46
C PHE A 51 5.80 -11.06 3.96
N GLU A 52 4.76 -10.24 3.85
CA GLU A 52 4.92 -8.83 3.51
C GLU A 52 5.26 -8.05 4.78
N VAL A 53 6.40 -7.37 4.76
CA VAL A 53 6.92 -6.62 5.91
C VAL A 53 7.27 -5.21 5.48
N TYR A 54 6.76 -4.22 6.22
CA TYR A 54 7.01 -2.81 5.96
C TYR A 54 7.56 -2.11 7.21
N GLN A 55 8.73 -1.48 7.10
CA GLN A 55 9.29 -0.72 8.22
C GLN A 55 8.62 0.66 8.33
N LEU A 56 8.01 0.92 9.47
CA LEU A 56 7.32 2.18 9.77
C LEU A 56 8.22 3.20 10.48
N ALA A 57 9.12 2.74 11.35
CA ALA A 57 10.02 3.60 12.10
C ALA A 57 11.36 2.93 12.39
N GLU A 58 12.40 3.74 12.55
CA GLU A 58 13.75 3.30 12.92
C GLU A 58 14.37 4.22 13.97
N GLY A 59 14.94 3.65 15.02
CA GLY A 59 15.60 4.41 16.09
C GLY A 59 15.36 3.75 17.44
N THR A 60 15.28 4.56 18.50
CA THR A 60 14.88 4.11 19.84
C THR A 60 13.49 3.48 19.83
N ILE A 61 12.60 3.99 18.97
CA ILE A 61 11.34 3.37 18.61
C ILE A 61 11.53 2.74 17.23
N THR A 62 11.37 1.43 17.17
CA THR A 62 11.40 0.66 15.93
C THR A 62 10.02 0.07 15.72
N ALA A 63 9.45 0.26 14.53
CA ALA A 63 8.10 -0.20 14.23
C ALA A 63 8.01 -0.84 12.84
N TYR A 64 7.21 -1.90 12.75
CA TYR A 64 6.98 -2.68 11.53
C TYR A 64 5.49 -3.01 11.38
N ALA A 65 4.98 -2.91 10.16
CA ALA A 65 3.76 -3.56 9.76
C ALA A 65 4.11 -4.91 9.13
N VAL A 66 3.32 -5.94 9.44
CA VAL A 66 3.42 -7.28 8.84
C VAL A 66 2.05 -7.66 8.32
N HIS A 67 1.99 -8.19 7.10
CA HIS A 67 0.79 -8.78 6.53
C HIS A 67 1.02 -10.26 6.23
N VAL A 68 0.05 -11.08 6.64
CA VAL A 68 0.05 -12.53 6.45
C VAL A 68 -1.30 -12.98 5.90
N ARG A 69 -1.32 -14.12 5.21
CA ARG A 69 -2.57 -14.75 4.78
C ARG A 69 -3.35 -15.30 5.97
N ASP A 70 -4.65 -15.54 5.79
CA ASP A 70 -5.54 -16.03 6.86
C ASP A 70 -5.07 -17.37 7.45
N GLU A 71 -4.45 -18.24 6.66
CA GLU A 71 -3.87 -19.51 7.13
C GLU A 71 -2.60 -19.35 7.98
N GLU A 72 -1.95 -18.18 7.95
CA GLU A 72 -0.63 -17.91 8.54
C GLU A 72 -0.70 -17.01 9.78
N VAL A 73 -1.90 -16.75 10.31
CA VAL A 73 -2.14 -15.84 11.44
C VAL A 73 -1.35 -16.20 12.70
N ALA A 74 -1.04 -17.48 12.90
CA ALA A 74 -0.22 -17.95 14.04
C ALA A 74 1.16 -17.28 14.08
N VAL A 75 1.73 -16.90 12.93
CA VAL A 75 3.02 -16.20 12.85
C VAL A 75 2.97 -14.85 13.56
N LEU A 76 1.83 -14.15 13.50
CA LEU A 76 1.66 -12.88 14.19
C LEU A 76 1.75 -13.03 15.73
N GLU A 77 1.30 -14.18 16.25
CA GLU A 77 1.38 -14.51 17.68
C GLU A 77 2.80 -14.85 18.11
N GLU A 78 3.54 -15.57 17.27
CA GLU A 78 4.94 -15.91 17.50
C GLU A 78 5.82 -14.66 17.55
N ILE A 79 5.61 -13.71 16.62
CA ILE A 79 6.31 -12.42 16.63
C ILE A 79 5.98 -11.65 17.91
N GLU A 80 4.70 -11.56 18.28
CA GLU A 80 4.28 -10.87 19.50
C GLU A 80 4.93 -11.46 20.75
N LEU A 81 4.95 -12.79 20.86
CA LEU A 81 5.57 -13.49 21.99
C LEU A 81 7.07 -13.22 22.04
N ALA A 82 7.78 -13.38 20.91
CA ALA A 82 9.21 -13.14 20.82
C ALA A 82 9.58 -11.70 21.22
N LEU A 83 8.78 -10.71 20.80
CA LEU A 83 9.02 -9.32 21.18
C LEU A 83 8.78 -9.08 22.68
N LYS A 84 7.69 -9.63 23.24
CA LYS A 84 7.37 -9.48 24.67
C LYS A 84 8.37 -10.16 25.60
N GLU A 85 8.99 -11.26 25.15
CA GLU A 85 10.01 -11.97 25.92
C GLU A 85 11.35 -11.24 25.95
N ASN A 86 11.71 -10.55 24.87
CA ASN A 86 13.04 -9.95 24.71
C ASN A 86 13.09 -8.45 24.99
N TYR A 87 11.96 -7.74 24.92
CA TYR A 87 11.91 -6.29 25.05
C TYR A 87 10.94 -5.85 26.15
N ARG A 88 11.36 -4.85 26.94
CA ARG A 88 10.57 -4.36 28.08
C ARG A 88 9.29 -3.64 27.63
N PHE A 89 9.34 -3.00 26.47
CA PHE A 89 8.22 -2.30 25.88
C PHE A 89 8.03 -2.77 24.45
N SER A 90 6.90 -3.44 24.22
CA SER A 90 6.45 -3.89 22.92
C SER A 90 4.94 -3.74 22.85
N ILE A 91 4.44 -3.11 21.79
CA ILE A 91 3.02 -3.02 21.46
C ILE A 91 2.80 -3.84 20.19
N SER A 92 1.76 -4.66 20.18
CA SER A 92 1.23 -5.32 18.98
C SER A 92 -0.23 -4.94 18.82
N GLU A 93 -0.62 -4.54 17.62
CA GLU A 93 -2.02 -4.25 17.27
C GLU A 93 -2.38 -5.00 15.99
N ARG A 94 -3.37 -5.90 16.07
CA ARG A 94 -3.89 -6.64 14.91
C ARG A 94 -4.93 -5.78 14.17
N SER A 95 -4.46 -4.67 13.63
CA SER A 95 -5.27 -3.76 12.85
C SER A 95 -4.41 -2.79 12.06
N SER A 96 -4.82 -2.49 10.83
CA SER A 96 -4.26 -1.39 10.02
C SER A 96 -5.01 -0.06 10.24
N ARG A 97 -5.69 0.11 11.38
CA ARG A 97 -6.41 1.35 11.69
C ARG A 97 -5.46 2.54 11.76
N LYS A 98 -5.92 3.69 11.27
CA LYS A 98 -5.18 4.96 11.35
C LYS A 98 -4.60 5.23 12.75
N THR A 99 -5.35 4.90 13.81
CA THR A 99 -4.96 5.14 15.20
C THR A 99 -3.61 4.53 15.57
N ILE A 100 -3.25 3.33 15.07
CA ILE A 100 -1.94 2.76 15.44
C ILE A 100 -0.79 3.51 14.75
N TYR A 101 -1.00 4.04 13.54
CA TYR A 101 -0.01 4.87 12.87
C TYR A 101 0.15 6.24 13.53
N ASP A 102 -0.94 6.83 14.03
CA ASP A 102 -0.88 8.06 14.83
C ASP A 102 -0.03 7.82 16.10
N VAL A 103 -0.16 6.65 16.75
CA VAL A 103 0.69 6.26 17.89
C VAL A 103 2.17 6.13 17.48
N VAL A 104 2.47 5.49 16.34
CA VAL A 104 3.86 5.39 15.84
C VAL A 104 4.44 6.79 15.60
N HIS A 105 3.66 7.70 15.01
CA HIS A 105 4.06 9.08 14.75
C HIS A 105 4.39 9.81 16.06
N ASP A 106 3.48 9.79 17.04
CA ASP A 106 3.65 10.45 18.34
C ASP A 106 4.87 9.92 19.12
N LEU A 107 5.12 8.61 19.04
CA LEU A 107 6.29 7.98 19.65
C LEU A 107 7.60 8.37 18.94
N CYS A 108 7.58 8.54 17.61
CA CYS A 108 8.74 9.03 16.88
C CYS A 108 9.02 10.50 17.19
N ASP A 109 7.99 11.35 17.25
CA ASP A 109 8.13 12.78 17.57
C ASP A 109 8.71 13.03 18.96
N SER A 110 8.46 12.12 19.91
CA SER A 110 8.96 12.18 21.28
C SER A 110 10.29 11.44 21.51
N SER A 111 10.91 10.90 20.46
CA SER A 111 12.16 10.15 20.55
C SER A 111 13.15 10.54 19.44
N ASP A 112 14.39 10.03 19.51
CA ASP A 112 15.39 10.18 18.44
C ASP A 112 15.14 9.20 17.27
N SER A 113 13.87 8.92 16.95
CA SER A 113 13.48 7.94 15.94
C SER A 113 12.98 8.61 14.66
N ILE A 114 13.18 7.94 13.54
CA ILE A 114 12.86 8.43 12.21
C ILE A 114 11.65 7.67 11.69
N LEU A 115 10.58 8.39 11.40
CA LEU A 115 9.39 7.85 10.74
C LEU A 115 9.69 7.61 9.24
N ARG A 116 9.30 6.45 8.73
CA ARG A 116 9.35 6.12 7.30
C ARG A 116 8.06 6.56 6.62
N ALA A 117 8.16 7.02 5.39
CA ALA A 117 7.01 7.49 4.63
C ALA A 117 6.14 6.30 4.20
N VAL A 118 4.95 6.18 4.79
CA VAL A 118 3.97 5.14 4.44
C VAL A 118 3.10 5.62 3.27
N PRO A 119 2.77 4.77 2.29
CA PRO A 119 1.78 5.12 1.28
C PRO A 119 0.44 5.50 1.91
N THR A 120 -0.33 6.34 1.22
CA THR A 120 -1.66 6.77 1.69
C THR A 120 -2.72 6.34 0.70
N CYS A 121 -3.84 5.84 1.20
CA CYS A 121 -4.98 5.49 0.36
C CYS A 121 -5.53 6.72 -0.38
N GLY A 122 -5.65 6.65 -1.70
CA GLY A 122 -6.15 7.72 -2.55
C GLY A 122 -7.59 8.13 -2.25
N ILE A 123 -8.37 7.29 -1.57
CA ILE A 123 -9.79 7.52 -1.28
C ILE A 123 -10.01 8.10 0.13
N CYS A 124 -9.52 7.40 1.16
CA CYS A 124 -9.75 7.79 2.55
C CYS A 124 -8.57 8.53 3.20
N LEU A 125 -7.43 8.61 2.51
CA LEU A 125 -6.18 9.23 2.96
C LEU A 125 -5.57 8.59 4.23
N ALA A 126 -6.05 7.40 4.62
CA ALA A 126 -5.43 6.63 5.69
C ALA A 126 -4.08 6.06 5.24
N PRO A 127 -3.09 5.94 6.14
CA PRO A 127 -1.86 5.20 5.87
C PRO A 127 -2.17 3.75 5.50
N GLU A 128 -1.47 3.23 4.49
CA GLU A 128 -1.61 1.87 4.00
C GLU A 128 -0.22 1.35 3.57
N PRO A 129 0.47 0.55 4.40
CA PRO A 129 1.76 -0.02 4.06
C PRO A 129 1.67 -1.10 2.98
N PHE A 130 0.51 -1.70 2.78
CA PHE A 130 0.30 -2.76 1.80
C PHE A 130 -0.87 -2.43 0.85
N PRO A 131 -0.71 -1.39 0.01
CA PRO A 131 -1.80 -0.93 -0.83
C PRO A 131 -1.98 -1.85 -2.03
N THR A 132 -3.23 -1.98 -2.48
CA THR A 132 -3.48 -2.32 -3.88
C THR A 132 -3.14 -1.10 -4.73
N THR A 133 -2.42 -1.30 -5.82
CA THR A 133 -1.94 -0.22 -6.67
C THR A 133 -2.59 -0.24 -8.04
N VAL A 134 -2.84 0.97 -8.57
CA VAL A 134 -3.19 1.20 -9.98
C VAL A 134 -2.07 2.03 -10.59
N THR A 135 -1.32 1.44 -11.50
CA THR A 135 -0.11 2.04 -12.08
C THR A 135 -0.33 2.33 -13.56
N PHE A 136 -0.07 3.56 -13.97
CA PHE A 136 -0.10 3.98 -15.37
C PHE A 136 1.32 3.92 -15.93
N VAL A 137 1.50 3.22 -17.04
CA VAL A 137 2.79 3.13 -17.73
C VAL A 137 2.68 3.60 -19.18
N ASP A 138 3.71 4.25 -19.68
CA ASP A 138 3.79 4.65 -21.09
C ASP A 138 4.21 3.49 -22.01
N ALA A 139 4.41 3.79 -23.29
CA ALA A 139 4.80 2.81 -24.30
C ALA A 139 6.22 2.24 -24.09
N ASP A 140 7.09 2.96 -23.40
CA ASP A 140 8.44 2.52 -23.05
C ASP A 140 8.47 1.71 -21.75
N GLY A 141 7.33 1.62 -21.05
CA GLY A 141 7.17 0.93 -19.77
C GLY A 141 7.49 1.79 -18.56
N GLU A 142 7.72 3.09 -18.74
CA GLU A 142 8.01 4.01 -17.65
C GLU A 142 6.75 4.38 -16.88
N ARG A 143 6.87 4.47 -15.55
CA ARG A 143 5.74 4.76 -14.66
C ARG A 143 5.38 6.24 -14.72
N LEU A 144 4.18 6.54 -15.23
CA LEU A 144 3.62 7.89 -15.34
C LEU A 144 2.96 8.35 -14.04
N ALA A 145 2.19 7.45 -13.41
CA ALA A 145 1.45 7.73 -12.19
C ALA A 145 1.09 6.43 -11.46
N GLU A 146 0.78 6.56 -10.17
CA GLU A 146 0.38 5.46 -9.31
C GLU A 146 -0.69 5.94 -8.33
N GLY A 147 -1.77 5.17 -8.18
CA GLY A 147 -2.75 5.31 -7.13
C GLY A 147 -2.64 4.14 -6.15
N CYS A 148 -2.63 4.43 -4.85
CA CYS A 148 -2.58 3.43 -3.79
C CYS A 148 -3.92 3.37 -3.07
N TYR A 149 -4.44 2.17 -2.77
CA TYR A 149 -5.77 2.00 -2.20
C TYR A 149 -5.76 0.98 -1.07
N CYS A 150 -6.38 1.32 0.07
CA CYS A 150 -6.45 0.44 1.23
C CYS A 150 -7.47 -0.67 1.08
N ALA A 151 -7.22 -1.78 1.79
CA ALA A 151 -8.09 -2.96 1.79
C ALA A 151 -9.54 -2.61 2.15
N ALA A 152 -9.76 -1.79 3.17
CA ALA A 152 -11.10 -1.38 3.60
C ALA A 152 -11.88 -0.64 2.51
N CYS A 153 -11.23 0.24 1.74
CA CYS A 153 -11.88 0.93 0.63
C CYS A 153 -12.21 -0.04 -0.51
N ILE A 154 -11.35 -1.02 -0.78
CA ILE A 154 -11.57 -2.05 -1.81
C ILE A 154 -12.73 -2.97 -1.42
N GLU A 155 -12.74 -3.46 -0.19
CA GLU A 155 -13.82 -4.31 0.33
C GLU A 155 -15.19 -3.62 0.22
N SER A 156 -15.24 -2.31 0.48
CA SER A 156 -16.48 -1.53 0.35
C SER A 156 -17.04 -1.46 -1.07
N MET A 157 -16.20 -1.71 -2.10
CA MET A 157 -16.61 -1.73 -3.50
C MET A 157 -17.18 -3.10 -3.93
N GLY A 158 -17.02 -4.13 -3.11
CA GLY A 158 -17.51 -5.48 -3.34
C GLY A 158 -16.72 -6.25 -4.42
N SER A 159 -17.16 -7.48 -4.68
CA SER A 159 -16.58 -8.30 -5.74
C SER A 159 -17.06 -7.80 -7.10
N VAL A 160 -16.13 -7.25 -7.87
CA VAL A 160 -16.33 -6.75 -9.23
C VAL A 160 -15.16 -7.21 -10.10
N SER A 161 -15.29 -7.11 -11.43
CA SER A 161 -14.16 -7.39 -12.32
C SER A 161 -13.03 -6.39 -12.12
N ASP A 162 -11.80 -6.76 -12.44
CA ASP A 162 -10.62 -5.93 -12.22
C ASP A 162 -10.70 -4.59 -12.98
N ARG A 163 -11.29 -4.61 -14.17
CA ARG A 163 -11.58 -3.40 -14.96
C ARG A 163 -12.55 -2.46 -14.23
N GLU A 164 -13.63 -3.01 -13.70
CA GLU A 164 -14.63 -2.25 -12.94
C GLU A 164 -14.04 -1.73 -11.63
N LEU A 165 -13.24 -2.55 -10.94
CA LEU A 165 -12.53 -2.15 -9.73
C LEU A 165 -11.60 -0.96 -10.02
N THR A 166 -10.75 -1.07 -11.04
CA THR A 166 -9.83 0.00 -11.44
C THR A 166 -10.58 1.30 -11.74
N THR A 167 -11.67 1.22 -12.49
CA THR A 167 -12.53 2.37 -12.82
C THR A 167 -13.09 3.04 -11.56
N ARG A 168 -13.60 2.24 -10.61
CA ARG A 168 -14.15 2.75 -9.34
C ARG A 168 -13.10 3.34 -8.42
N LEU A 169 -11.94 2.70 -8.30
CA LEU A 169 -10.80 3.18 -7.50
C LEU A 169 -10.36 4.55 -8.00
N LEU A 170 -10.11 4.66 -9.30
CA LEU A 170 -9.74 5.93 -9.92
C LEU A 170 -10.84 6.95 -9.73
N GLY A 171 -12.11 6.64 -10.01
CA GLY A 171 -13.22 7.59 -9.88
C GLY A 171 -13.46 8.10 -8.46
N ALA A 172 -13.10 7.33 -7.43
CA ALA A 172 -13.20 7.72 -6.02
C ALA A 172 -11.93 8.42 -5.49
N ASP A 173 -10.87 8.48 -6.29
CA ASP A 173 -9.57 9.01 -5.91
C ASP A 173 -9.61 10.53 -5.62
N ARG A 174 -9.07 10.93 -4.47
CA ARG A 174 -9.00 12.31 -3.98
C ARG A 174 -7.61 12.92 -4.10
N THR A 175 -6.64 12.17 -4.62
CA THR A 175 -5.23 12.60 -4.79
C THR A 175 -4.95 13.17 -6.17
N GLY A 176 -5.93 13.12 -7.07
CA GLY A 176 -5.89 13.76 -8.38
C GLY A 176 -6.10 12.81 -9.56
N LEU A 177 -6.29 11.50 -9.30
CA LEU A 177 -6.51 10.50 -10.34
C LEU A 177 -7.99 10.33 -10.72
N ALA A 178 -8.92 10.95 -9.97
CA ALA A 178 -10.36 10.98 -10.27
C ALA A 178 -10.73 11.09 -11.76
N PRO A 179 -10.14 12.03 -12.53
CA PRO A 179 -10.49 12.18 -13.94
C PRO A 179 -10.16 10.96 -14.81
N LEU A 180 -9.16 10.15 -14.42
CA LEU A 180 -8.73 8.94 -15.12
C LEU A 180 -9.74 7.79 -14.97
N GLY A 181 -10.65 7.86 -13.99
CA GLY A 181 -11.75 6.89 -13.84
C GLY A 181 -12.77 6.93 -14.99
N ARG A 182 -12.62 7.84 -15.96
CA ARG A 182 -13.43 7.90 -17.18
C ARG A 182 -12.75 7.29 -18.40
N LEU A 183 -11.52 6.81 -18.26
CA LEU A 183 -10.80 6.16 -19.34
C LEU A 183 -11.51 4.88 -19.75
N ARG A 184 -11.56 4.62 -21.06
CA ARG A 184 -12.00 3.34 -21.57
C ARG A 184 -10.82 2.37 -21.51
N LEU A 185 -10.96 1.41 -20.61
CA LEU A 185 -10.00 0.33 -20.44
C LEU A 185 -10.47 -0.87 -21.27
N SER A 186 -9.59 -1.43 -22.09
CA SER A 186 -9.79 -2.73 -22.72
C SER A 186 -8.98 -3.80 -22.01
N GLU A 187 -9.60 -4.95 -21.76
CA GLU A 187 -8.90 -6.13 -21.24
C GLU A 187 -8.03 -6.72 -22.36
N GLU A 188 -6.72 -6.64 -22.19
CA GLU A 188 -5.79 -7.50 -22.92
C GLU A 188 -5.05 -8.36 -21.88
N PRO A 189 -5.16 -9.70 -21.93
CA PRO A 189 -4.46 -10.55 -20.99
C PRO A 189 -2.94 -10.41 -21.20
N ARG A 190 -2.24 -9.83 -20.23
CA ARG A 190 -0.78 -10.00 -20.14
C ARG A 190 -0.49 -11.46 -19.78
N ARG A 191 0.49 -12.05 -20.48
CA ARG A 191 1.01 -13.38 -20.15
C ARG A 191 1.97 -13.24 -18.96
N GLN A 192 1.57 -13.81 -17.81
CA GLN A 192 2.31 -14.04 -16.56
C GLN A 192 2.18 -12.99 -15.43
N GLY A 193 1.82 -13.47 -14.22
CA GLY A 193 1.82 -12.72 -12.95
C GLY A 193 0.44 -12.56 -12.30
N SER A 194 0.40 -12.21 -11.01
CA SER A 194 -0.80 -11.80 -10.24
C SER A 194 -1.31 -10.40 -10.58
N THR A 195 -0.70 -9.75 -11.58
CA THR A 195 -1.01 -8.39 -12.06
C THR A 195 -1.99 -8.45 -13.22
N SER A 196 -3.12 -7.76 -13.10
CA SER A 196 -4.06 -7.56 -14.21
C SER A 196 -3.67 -6.33 -15.02
N GLY A 197 -3.34 -6.51 -16.30
CA GLY A 197 -3.01 -5.41 -17.21
C GLY A 197 -4.20 -5.01 -18.09
N PHE A 198 -4.37 -3.72 -18.31
CA PHE A 198 -5.36 -3.14 -19.23
C PHE A 198 -4.65 -2.20 -20.20
N ARG A 199 -5.12 -2.15 -21.45
CA ARG A 199 -4.77 -1.02 -22.32
C ARG A 199 -5.75 0.12 -22.10
N SER A 200 -5.21 1.32 -21.95
CA SER A 200 -6.01 2.54 -22.00
C SER A 200 -6.12 3.00 -23.44
N PHE A 201 -7.35 3.08 -23.94
CA PHE A 201 -7.60 3.80 -25.19
C PHE A 201 -8.05 5.22 -24.84
N GLY A 202 -7.16 6.18 -25.02
CA GLY A 202 -7.58 7.54 -25.32
C GLY A 202 -8.19 7.48 -26.72
N GLU A 203 -9.52 7.63 -26.84
CA GLU A 203 -10.15 7.73 -28.15
C GLU A 203 -9.36 8.73 -28.99
N GLU A 204 -8.93 8.32 -30.18
CA GLU A 204 -8.80 9.31 -31.25
C GLU A 204 -10.12 10.11 -31.23
N ASN A 205 -10.03 11.43 -31.00
CA ASN A 205 -11.11 12.44 -31.01
C ASN A 205 -11.84 12.79 -29.67
N PRO A 206 -12.46 13.98 -29.53
CA PRO A 206 -11.93 15.12 -28.79
C PRO A 206 -12.79 15.48 -27.56
N ARG A 207 -12.95 14.56 -26.60
CA ARG A 207 -13.81 14.81 -25.42
C ARG A 207 -13.32 14.18 -24.10
N ILE A 208 -12.05 14.37 -23.75
CA ILE A 208 -11.75 14.70 -22.34
C ILE A 208 -12.20 16.16 -22.13
N ALA A 209 -13.52 16.37 -22.16
CA ALA A 209 -14.12 17.60 -21.67
C ALA A 209 -14.09 17.50 -20.14
N LEU A 210 -12.94 17.82 -19.57
CA LEU A 210 -12.86 18.28 -18.19
C LEU A 210 -13.72 19.54 -18.16
N ALA A 211 -14.88 19.46 -17.51
CA ALA A 211 -15.64 20.66 -17.18
C ALA A 211 -14.67 21.59 -16.43
N SER A 212 -14.50 22.79 -16.99
CA SER A 212 -13.69 23.87 -16.46
C SER A 212 -14.22 24.37 -15.13
#